data_AF-A0A524PFE5-F1
#
_entry.id   AF-A0A524PFE5-F1
#
_cell.length_a   1.000
_cell.length_b   1.000
_cell.length_c   1.000
_cell.angle_alpha   90.00
_cell.angle_beta   90.00
_cell.angle_gamma   90.00
#
_symmetry.space_group_name_H-M   'P 1'
#
loop_
_entity.id
_entity.type
_entity.pdbx_description
1 polymer ?
#
loop_
_entity_poly.entity_id
_entity_poly.type
_entity_poly.pdbx_seq_one_letter_code
_entity_poly.pdbx_strand_id
1 'polypeptide(L)' 'MKETLEFYDVKSKTKFKATEWRIEKKVSDKGRVQYFAVTKAPAGTHEAWRIVGKEFGEKNM' A
#
# COMPACT_ATOMS: atom_id res chain seq x y z
N MET A 1 2.58 -15.66 -7.25
CA MET A 1 3.45 -14.48 -7.09
C MET A 1 2.55 -13.25 -7.12
N LYS A 2 2.68 -12.31 -6.18
CA LYS A 2 1.86 -11.09 -6.16
C LYS A 2 2.27 -10.19 -7.34
N GLU A 3 1.33 -9.39 -7.85
CA GLU A 3 1.65 -8.42 -8.90
C GLU A 3 2.58 -7.32 -8.39
N THR A 4 3.40 -6.75 -9.28
CA THR A 4 4.28 -5.63 -8.93
C THR A 4 3.45 -4.35 -8.80
N LEU A 5 3.54 -3.69 -7.66
CA LEU A 5 2.89 -2.40 -7.44
C LEU A 5 3.90 -1.27 -7.41
N GLU A 6 3.53 -0.14 -8.00
CA GLU A 6 4.23 1.14 -7.82
C GLU A 6 3.74 1.83 -6.53
N PHE A 7 4.67 2.29 -5.72
CA PHE A 7 4.45 3.06 -4.49
C PHE A 7 5.13 4.42 -4.60
N TYR A 8 4.66 5.36 -3.79
CA TYR A 8 5.30 6.67 -3.64
C TYR A 8 5.75 6.82 -2.18
N ASP A 9 7.05 6.95 -1.97
CA ASP A 9 7.60 7.28 -0.66
C ASP A 9 7.54 8.78 -0.45
N VAL A 10 6.64 9.23 0.43
CA VAL A 10 6.43 10.64 0.74
C VAL A 10 7.64 11.31 1.42
N LYS A 11 8.53 10.53 2.06
CA LYS A 11 9.71 11.06 2.75
C LYS A 11 10.83 11.37 1.77
N SER A 12 11.18 10.42 0.89
CA SER A 12 12.15 10.65 -0.18
C SER A 12 11.58 11.38 -1.39
N LYS A 13 10.24 11.47 -1.50
CA LYS A 13 9.50 12.02 -2.65
C LYS A 13 9.81 11.29 -3.95
N THR A 14 10.00 9.97 -3.88
CA THR A 14 10.32 9.14 -5.04
C THR A 14 9.32 8.01 -5.23
N LYS A 15 9.17 7.59 -6.49
CA LYS A 15 8.39 6.41 -6.86
C LYS A 15 9.29 5.18 -6.88
N PHE A 16 8.75 4.04 -6.49
CA PHE A 16 9.45 2.76 -6.57
C PHE A 16 8.47 1.62 -6.81
N LYS A 17 8.98 0.49 -7.31
CA LYS A 17 8.18 -0.71 -7.54
C LYS A 17 8.52 -1.77 -6.49
N ALA A 18 7.52 -2.51 -6.03
CA ALA A 18 7.70 -3.60 -5.08
C ALA A 18 6.80 -4.81 -5.41
N THR A 19 7.35 -6.00 -5.24
CA THR A 19 6.65 -7.30 -5.33
C THR A 19 6.25 -7.83 -3.96
N GLU A 20 6.87 -7.32 -2.90
CA GLU A 20 6.61 -7.69 -1.51
C GLU A 20 5.75 -6.62 -0.86
N TRP A 21 4.47 -6.94 -0.68
CA TRP A 21 3.52 -6.07 -0.02
C TRP A 21 2.40 -6.89 0.62
N ARG A 22 1.71 -6.28 1.57
CA ARG A 22 0.51 -6.82 2.23
C ARG A 22 -0.67 -5.88 2.07
N ILE A 23 -1.88 -6.41 2.20
CA ILE A 23 -3.09 -5.60 2.28
C ILE A 23 -3.39 -5.28 3.74
N GLU A 24 -3.64 -4.02 4.01
CA GLU A 24 -4.15 -3.51 5.29
C GLU A 24 -5.54 -2.93 5.09
N LYS A 25 -6.45 -3.22 6.01
CA LYS A 25 -7.83 -2.71 6.01
C LYS A 25 -7.97 -1.69 7.13
N LYS A 26 -8.40 -0.47 6.80
CA LYS A 26 -8.71 0.57 7.80
C LYS A 26 -10.10 1.15 7.58
N VAL A 27 -10.75 1.54 8.66
CA VAL A 27 -11.97 2.36 8.61
C VAL A 27 -11.53 3.82 8.67
N SER A 28 -11.86 4.59 7.64
CA SER A 28 -11.63 6.04 7.62
C SER A 28 -12.53 6.75 8.63
N ASP A 29 -12.19 7.99 9.00
CA ASP A 29 -12.98 8.82 9.92
C ASP A 29 -14.43 9.07 9.45
N LYS A 30 -14.69 8.85 8.16
CA LYS A 30 -16.03 8.93 7.54
C LYS A 30 -16.77 7.59 7.52
N GLY A 31 -16.30 6.59 8.29
CA GLY A 31 -16.89 5.25 8.38
C GLY A 31 -16.68 4.36 7.16
N ARG A 32 -15.94 4.81 6.13
CA ARG A 32 -15.70 4.01 4.91
C ARG A 32 -14.50 3.10 5.11
N VAL A 33 -14.66 1.83 4.74
CA VAL A 33 -13.56 0.87 4.65
C VAL A 33 -12.64 1.25 3.49
N GLN A 34 -11.35 1.37 3.79
CA GLN A 34 -10.28 1.57 2.82
C GLN A 34 -9.29 0.41 2.91
N TYR A 35 -8.81 0.00 1.74
CA TYR A 35 -7.78 -1.01 1.61
C TYR A 35 -6.48 -0.33 1.17
N PHE A 36 -5.37 -0.76 1.76
CA PHE A 36 -4.05 -0.24 1.48
C PHE A 36 -3.12 -1.38 1.12
N ALA A 37 -2.39 -1.25 0.02
CA ALA A 37 -1.17 -2.02 -0.15
C ALA A 37 -0.06 -1.34 0.67
N VAL A 38 0.67 -2.13 1.44
CA VAL A 38 1.73 -1.65 2.34
C VAL A 38 3.02 -2.41 2.09
N THR A 39 4.10 -1.66 1.92
CA THR A 39 5.45 -2.20 1.72
C THR A 39 6.49 -1.36 2.47
N LYS A 40 7.68 -1.91 2.69
CA LYS A 40 8.81 -1.16 3.25
C LYS A 40 9.29 -0.14 2.24
N ALA A 41 9.51 1.11 2.69
CA ALA A 41 10.15 2.10 1.84
C ALA A 41 11.62 1.70 1.57
N PRO A 42 12.16 1.96 0.37
CA PRO A 42 13.56 1.66 0.06
C PRO A 42 14.53 2.56 0.83
N ALA A 43 14.07 3.74 1.25
CA ALA A 43 14.83 4.69 2.06
C ALA A 43 14.21 4.78 3.46
N GLY A 44 14.96 4.36 4.48
CA GLY A 44 14.57 4.50 5.89
C GLY A 44 13.90 3.26 6.49
N THR A 45 13.24 3.46 7.64
CA THR A 45 12.62 2.40 8.45
C THR A 45 11.09 2.41 8.38
N HIS A 46 10.50 3.33 7.61
CA HIS A 46 9.05 3.51 7.49
C HIS A 46 8.45 2.70 6.34
N GLU A 47 7.12 2.71 6.29
CA GLU A 47 6.34 2.04 5.25
C GLU A 47 5.76 3.03 4.24
N ALA A 48 5.57 2.57 3.01
CA ALA A 48 4.80 3.27 1.99
C ALA A 48 3.41 2.65 1.88
N TRP A 49 2.37 3.49 2.01
CA TRP A 49 0.97 3.08 2.02
C TRP A 49 0.29 3.58 0.74
N ARG A 50 -0.14 2.64 -0.11
CA ARG A 50 -0.88 2.93 -1.35
C ARG A 50 -2.34 2.55 -1.17
N ILE A 51 -3.25 3.49 -1.41
CA ILE A 51 -4.69 3.17 -1.48
C ILE A 51 -4.95 2.24 -2.67
N VAL A 52 -5.70 1.17 -2.45
CA VAL A 52 -6.17 0.25 -3.49
C VAL A 52 -7.70 0.15 -3.46
N GLY A 53 -8.28 -0.26 -4.59
CA GLY A 53 -9.72 -0.47 -4.68
C GLY A 53 -10.19 -1.63 -3.80
N LYS A 54 -11.49 -1.64 -3.46
CA LYS A 54 -12.11 -2.70 -2.64
C LYS A 54 -11.86 -4.10 -3.21
N GLU A 55 -12.16 -4.30 -4.49
CA GLU A 55 -11.99 -5.60 -5.16
C GLU A 55 -10.53 -6.07 -5.11
N PHE A 56 -9.59 -5.17 -5.37
CA PHE A 56 -8.16 -5.48 -5.29
C PHE A 56 -7.76 -5.89 -3.87
N GLY A 57 -8.21 -5.14 -2.87
CA GLY A 57 -7.93 -5.41 -1.47
C GLY A 57 -8.47 -6.77 -1.04
N GLU A 58 -9.74 -7.06 -1.36
CA GLU A 58 -10.41 -8.31 -0.98
C GLU A 58 -9.81 -9.53 -1.70
N LYS A 59 -9.39 -9.39 -2.96
CA LYS A 59 -8.74 -10.45 -3.73
C LYS A 59 -7.33 -10.82 -3.21
N ASN A 60 -6.62 -9.86 -2.61
CA ASN A 60 -5.20 -10.01 -2.24
C ASN A 60 -4.94 -9.97 -0.73
N MET A 61 -6.00 -10.04 0.09
CA MET A 61 -5.91 -10.11 1.55
C MET A 61 -5.40 -11.46 2.03
#